data_AF-A0A2M9ZIJ6-F1
#
_entry.id   AF-A0A2M9ZIJ6-F1
#
_cell.length_a   1.000
_cell.length_b   1.000
_cell.length_c   1.000
_cell.angle_alpha   90.00
_cell.angle_beta   90.00
_cell.angle_gamma   90.00
#
_symmetry.space_group_name_H-M   'P 1'
#
loop_
_entity.id
_entity.type
_entity.pdbx_description
1 polymer ?
#
loop_
_entity_poly.entity_id
_entity_poly.type
_entity_poly.pdbx_seq_one_letter_code
_entity_poly.pdbx_strand_id
1 'polypeptide(L)'
;MTDESERSTKLPRYTDKRRIAICGGTLGRETRYYIRGQVLDVGITEEMKDVSRWNMLTGLFEGQEKDITPFLDYGLESVRKPILFAEIVDDSGKILHRSPEIHGDESGFFFYEFTFALAPGNYTFHIHFVKPDSYRQFGKDLAYLNTPGKNELVAQSLIGKGALRILPENYQGYVTTSDIDQTYLATDIHSSKGKISTLFETPEQKLPLPGMPAFFRELREGTENSPICFISASPHFFRRTLLETFRSQGVKTESLHLKYLEGTIKGMVDKFWDTVSHPARFLTDGIWGAIERVRKFAGASFQSLFDQLAYKLTILLRDRIYLPTNAKEILLGDNTESDYLIFTLYQIILTGKMEGKELEDFLYKLNFLGRDAITRDSAKLITELAQENRKIHGDVNPVKLVLINKTPLGPPTEEMRWNVQSALPTGIDPWKMKKIKPYLPTDGALGFAIILAERNILDLSSVLKIAGEMTGQWFEDSVIDANRLLSIAENLEIPKEAKEIHSKFLSTLKEVIGT
;
A
#
# COMPACT_ATOMS: atom_id res chain seq x y z
N MET A 1 -3.72 46.89 21.00
CA MET A 1 -4.35 46.22 19.84
C MET A 1 -3.27 45.39 19.18
N THR A 2 -3.23 44.06 19.23
CA THR A 2 -4.06 43.04 19.90
C THR A 2 -3.23 41.76 19.82
N ASP A 3 -3.04 41.10 20.97
CA ASP A 3 -2.72 39.69 21.21
C ASP A 3 -2.10 38.84 20.09
N GLU A 4 -0.76 38.76 20.07
CA GLU A 4 -0.03 37.56 19.60
C GLU A 4 0.77 36.91 20.74
N SER A 5 0.34 37.12 22.00
CA SER A 5 0.91 36.42 23.14
C SER A 5 0.25 35.06 23.35
N GLU A 6 1.07 34.01 23.32
CA GLU A 6 0.81 32.73 23.98
C GLU A 6 -0.30 31.83 23.39
N ARG A 7 -0.09 31.34 22.16
CA ARG A 7 -0.50 29.95 21.88
C ARG A 7 0.47 29.01 22.61
N SER A 8 0.30 28.90 23.93
CA SER A 8 0.78 27.72 24.65
C SER A 8 0.09 26.52 23.99
N THR A 9 0.85 25.69 23.29
CA THR A 9 0.42 24.39 22.79
C THR A 9 0.19 23.47 23.99
N LYS A 10 -0.90 23.71 24.72
CA LYS A 10 -1.42 22.75 25.68
C LYS A 10 -1.74 21.50 24.89
N LEU A 11 -1.02 20.42 25.18
CA LEU A 11 -1.35 19.08 24.68
C LEU A 11 -2.87 18.87 24.79
N PRO A 12 -3.54 18.41 23.73
CA PRO A 12 -4.99 18.25 23.74
C PRO A 12 -5.36 17.36 24.93
N ARG A 13 -6.19 17.90 25.82
CA ARG A 13 -6.67 17.14 26.97
C ARG A 13 -7.76 16.20 26.46
N TYR A 14 -7.37 14.97 26.14
CA TYR A 14 -8.33 13.93 25.78
C TYR A 14 -9.31 13.73 26.94
N THR A 15 -10.60 13.85 26.65
CA THR A 15 -11.67 13.72 27.64
C THR A 15 -12.36 12.36 27.55
N ASP A 16 -12.24 11.68 26.40
CA ASP A 16 -12.83 10.37 26.14
C ASP A 16 -12.04 9.55 25.10
N LYS A 17 -12.54 8.35 24.77
CA LYS A 17 -12.06 7.51 23.67
C LYS A 17 -13.17 7.23 22.66
N ARG A 18 -12.81 7.15 21.38
CA ARG A 18 -13.67 6.73 20.28
C ARG A 18 -13.10 5.48 19.62
N ARG A 19 -13.94 4.50 19.37
CA ARG A 19 -13.59 3.32 18.58
C ARG A 19 -13.73 3.61 17.10
N ILE A 20 -12.71 3.26 16.32
CA ILE A 20 -12.73 3.37 14.86
C ILE A 20 -12.31 2.06 14.21
N ALA A 21 -12.84 1.78 13.01
CA ALA A 21 -12.33 0.74 12.11
C ALA A 21 -11.63 1.39 10.92
N ILE A 22 -10.33 1.14 10.77
CA ILE A 22 -9.54 1.65 9.63
C ILE A 22 -9.45 0.54 8.59
N CYS A 23 -9.97 0.80 7.40
CA CYS A 23 -10.11 -0.18 6.33
C CYS A 23 -9.20 0.19 5.15
N GLY A 24 -8.64 -0.81 4.47
CA GLY A 24 -7.72 -0.60 3.35
C GLY A 24 -8.38 -0.51 1.98
N GLY A 25 -9.72 -0.59 1.89
CA GLY A 25 -10.43 -0.85 0.64
C GLY A 25 -10.21 -2.27 0.13
N THR A 26 -11.14 -2.77 -0.69
CA THR A 26 -11.04 -4.10 -1.32
C THR A 26 -11.57 -4.11 -2.75
N LEU A 27 -10.96 -4.98 -3.55
CA LEU A 27 -11.38 -5.29 -4.91
C LEU A 27 -11.80 -6.76 -4.94
N GLY A 28 -12.92 -7.06 -5.60
CA GLY A 28 -13.38 -8.43 -5.77
C GLY A 28 -14.18 -8.62 -7.05
N ARG A 29 -14.82 -9.78 -7.15
CA ARG A 29 -15.66 -10.18 -8.29
C ARG A 29 -17.02 -10.65 -7.81
N GLU A 30 -17.97 -10.76 -8.75
CA GLU A 30 -19.38 -10.97 -8.45
C GLU A 30 -19.62 -12.09 -7.44
N THR A 31 -18.90 -13.21 -7.57
CA THR A 31 -19.12 -14.40 -6.74
C THR A 31 -18.21 -14.50 -5.51
N ARG A 32 -17.18 -13.65 -5.42
CA ARG A 32 -16.18 -13.74 -4.37
C ARG A 32 -15.47 -12.43 -4.12
N TYR A 33 -15.53 -11.95 -2.89
CA TYR A 33 -14.85 -10.73 -2.46
C TYR A 33 -14.62 -10.77 -0.94
N TYR A 34 -13.85 -9.83 -0.41
CA TYR A 34 -13.56 -9.81 1.02
C TYR A 34 -13.56 -8.39 1.57
N ILE A 35 -13.56 -8.30 2.90
CA ILE A 35 -13.31 -7.07 3.64
C ILE A 35 -12.24 -7.33 4.70
N ARG A 36 -11.54 -6.27 5.08
CA ARG A 36 -10.55 -6.31 6.15
C ARG A 36 -10.30 -4.92 6.72
N GLY A 37 -9.77 -4.89 7.93
CA GLY A 37 -9.35 -3.67 8.58
C GLY A 37 -8.76 -3.94 9.95
N GLN A 38 -8.59 -2.87 10.72
CA GLN A 38 -8.16 -2.93 12.11
C GLN A 38 -9.06 -2.04 12.96
N VAL A 39 -9.43 -2.52 14.14
CA VAL A 39 -10.21 -1.76 15.13
C VAL A 39 -9.27 -1.18 16.18
N LEU A 40 -9.33 0.15 16.34
CA LEU A 40 -8.48 0.92 17.24
C LEU A 40 -9.34 1.85 18.11
N ASP A 41 -8.84 2.16 19.31
CA ASP A 41 -9.39 3.19 20.18
C ASP A 41 -8.52 4.46 20.09
N VAL A 42 -9.15 5.60 19.76
CA VAL A 42 -8.53 6.91 19.59
C VAL A 42 -8.95 7.84 20.72
N GLY A 43 -8.01 8.58 21.32
CA GLY A 43 -8.34 9.62 22.28
C GLY A 43 -9.04 10.80 21.61
N ILE A 44 -10.14 11.26 22.19
CA ILE A 44 -10.95 12.37 21.64
C ILE A 44 -11.08 13.52 22.63
N THR A 45 -11.19 14.74 22.09
CA THR A 45 -11.55 15.96 22.83
C THR A 45 -13.08 16.12 22.88
N GLU A 46 -13.59 17.10 23.63
CA GLU A 46 -15.04 17.40 23.66
C GLU A 46 -15.59 17.76 22.28
N GLU A 47 -14.83 18.51 21.47
CA GLU A 47 -15.23 18.89 20.11
C GLU A 47 -15.35 17.65 19.20
N MET A 48 -14.47 16.67 19.40
CA MET A 48 -14.42 15.43 18.64
C MET A 48 -15.56 14.45 18.95
N LYS A 49 -16.46 14.77 19.88
CA LYS A 49 -17.67 13.96 20.13
C LYS A 49 -18.69 14.06 19.00
N ASP A 50 -18.68 15.15 18.22
CA ASP A 50 -19.55 15.30 17.06
C ASP A 50 -19.16 14.32 15.93
N VAL A 51 -19.94 13.26 15.79
CA VAL A 51 -19.77 12.19 14.80
C VAL A 51 -19.86 12.69 13.36
N SER A 52 -20.65 13.73 13.10
CA SER A 52 -20.91 14.21 11.75
C SER A 52 -19.64 14.78 11.08
N ARG A 53 -18.66 15.17 11.90
CA ARG A 53 -17.36 15.71 11.49
C ARG A 53 -16.26 14.65 11.35
N TRP A 54 -16.58 13.38 11.61
CA TRP A 54 -15.65 12.28 11.38
C TRP A 54 -15.80 11.73 9.98
N ASN A 55 -14.68 11.66 9.26
CA ASN A 55 -14.62 10.91 8.04
C ASN A 55 -14.49 9.41 8.37
N MET A 56 -15.58 8.67 8.21
CA MET A 56 -15.62 7.24 8.56
C MET A 56 -14.82 6.34 7.59
N LEU A 57 -14.42 6.83 6.41
CA LEU A 57 -13.55 6.09 5.49
C LEU A 57 -12.09 6.16 5.93
N THR A 58 -11.64 7.33 6.39
CA THR A 58 -10.25 7.53 6.85
C THR A 58 -10.08 7.28 8.34
N GLY A 59 -11.16 7.39 9.12
CA GLY A 59 -11.10 7.37 10.58
C GLY A 59 -10.42 8.61 11.16
N LEU A 60 -10.51 9.75 10.48
CA LEU A 60 -9.96 11.04 10.89
C LEU A 60 -11.08 12.03 11.21
N PHE A 61 -10.85 12.87 12.21
CA PHE A 61 -11.68 14.04 12.48
C PHE A 61 -11.29 15.19 11.56
N GLU A 62 -12.26 15.99 11.13
CA GLU A 62 -12.05 17.18 10.32
C GLU A 62 -10.89 18.06 10.83
N GLY A 63 -9.94 18.33 9.94
CA GLY A 63 -8.72 19.10 10.23
C GLY A 63 -7.49 18.24 10.51
N GLN A 64 -7.66 16.97 10.92
CA GLN A 64 -6.53 16.07 11.19
C GLN A 64 -5.84 15.56 9.92
N GLU A 65 -6.47 15.70 8.75
CA GLU A 65 -5.96 15.19 7.48
C GLU A 65 -4.58 15.76 7.12
N LYS A 66 -4.26 16.97 7.58
CA LYS A 66 -2.99 17.64 7.27
C LYS A 66 -1.86 17.31 8.25
N ASP A 67 -2.21 16.93 9.47
CA ASP A 67 -1.28 16.81 10.58
C ASP A 67 -1.04 15.35 11.00
N ILE A 68 -1.80 14.40 10.44
CA ILE A 68 -1.66 12.99 10.80
C ILE A 68 -0.29 12.45 10.38
N THR A 69 0.34 11.66 11.24
CA THR A 69 1.63 11.01 10.95
C THR A 69 1.55 9.54 11.33
N PRO A 70 2.33 8.64 10.70
CA PRO A 70 2.37 7.24 11.11
C PRO A 70 2.74 7.05 12.59
N PHE A 71 3.51 7.97 13.17
CA PHE A 71 3.82 8.02 14.59
C PHE A 71 2.57 8.18 15.46
N LEU A 72 1.65 9.09 15.10
CA LEU A 72 0.39 9.26 15.84
C LEU A 72 -0.50 8.01 15.77
N ASP A 73 -0.51 7.31 14.63
CA ASP A 73 -1.24 6.05 14.45
C ASP A 73 -0.62 4.90 15.23
N TYR A 74 0.71 4.85 15.33
CA TYR A 74 1.42 3.83 16.10
C TYR A 74 1.02 3.82 17.57
N GLY A 75 0.77 5.01 18.15
CA GLY A 75 0.37 5.16 19.54
C GLY A 75 -1.07 4.75 19.86
N LEU A 76 -1.87 4.34 18.86
CA LEU A 76 -3.26 3.94 19.08
C LEU A 76 -3.39 2.58 19.73
N GLU A 77 -4.36 2.45 20.65
CA GLU A 77 -4.63 1.18 21.32
C GLU A 77 -5.47 0.28 20.43
N SER A 78 -4.99 -0.94 20.16
CA SER A 78 -5.78 -1.94 19.45
C SER A 78 -6.90 -2.50 20.33
N VAL A 79 -8.07 -2.69 19.73
CA VAL A 79 -9.20 -3.35 20.40
C VAL A 79 -9.01 -4.85 20.29
N ARG A 80 -8.87 -5.53 21.42
CA ARG A 80 -8.56 -6.97 21.47
C ARG A 80 -9.81 -7.79 21.17
N LYS A 81 -9.72 -8.70 20.19
CA LYS A 81 -10.79 -9.63 19.78
C LYS A 81 -12.15 -8.94 19.64
N PRO A 82 -12.29 -7.94 18.76
CA PRO A 82 -13.55 -7.27 18.55
C PRO A 82 -14.53 -8.24 17.86
N ILE A 83 -15.78 -8.26 18.30
CA ILE A 83 -16.88 -8.91 17.59
C ILE A 83 -17.60 -7.82 16.80
N LEU A 84 -17.67 -8.03 15.48
CA LEU A 84 -18.14 -7.06 14.50
C LEU A 84 -19.23 -7.68 13.62
N PHE A 85 -19.93 -6.86 12.85
CA PHE A 85 -20.56 -7.29 11.60
C PHE A 85 -20.35 -6.23 10.54
N ALA A 86 -20.52 -6.59 9.28
CA ALA A 86 -20.39 -5.68 8.15
C ALA A 86 -21.68 -5.60 7.33
N GLU A 87 -21.97 -4.42 6.81
CA GLU A 87 -23.05 -4.20 5.85
C GLU A 87 -22.46 -3.72 4.53
N ILE A 88 -22.90 -4.29 3.42
CA ILE A 88 -22.57 -3.80 2.08
C ILE A 88 -23.67 -2.85 1.63
N VAL A 89 -23.27 -1.64 1.25
CA VAL A 89 -24.17 -0.51 0.97
C VAL A 89 -23.87 0.04 -0.41
N ASP A 90 -24.92 0.25 -1.20
CA ASP A 90 -24.81 0.91 -2.51
C ASP A 90 -24.71 2.44 -2.40
N ASP A 91 -24.58 3.11 -3.54
CA ASP A 91 -24.49 4.57 -3.65
C ASP A 91 -25.75 5.30 -3.18
N SER A 92 -26.92 4.65 -3.24
CA SER A 92 -28.18 5.17 -2.71
C SER A 92 -28.30 5.08 -1.18
N GLY A 93 -27.36 4.38 -0.53
CA GLY A 93 -27.40 4.13 0.92
C GLY A 93 -28.20 2.89 1.31
N LYS A 94 -28.65 2.08 0.34
CA LYS A 94 -29.40 0.85 0.61
C LYS A 94 -28.44 -0.26 1.02
N ILE A 95 -28.77 -0.93 2.13
CA ILE A 95 -28.06 -2.13 2.58
C ILE A 95 -28.46 -3.29 1.68
N LEU A 96 -27.47 -3.84 0.97
CA LEU A 96 -27.66 -4.99 0.08
C LEU A 96 -27.46 -6.30 0.84
N HIS A 97 -26.45 -6.34 1.71
CA HIS A 97 -26.08 -7.54 2.44
C HIS A 97 -25.54 -7.22 3.82
N ARG A 98 -25.69 -8.18 4.74
CA ARG A 98 -25.11 -8.14 6.08
C ARG A 98 -24.34 -9.43 6.33
N SER A 99 -23.13 -9.32 6.86
CA SER A 99 -22.36 -10.48 7.29
C SER A 99 -22.92 -11.10 8.58
N PRO A 100 -22.61 -12.37 8.85
CA PRO A 100 -22.57 -12.91 10.22
C PRO A 100 -21.59 -12.13 11.12
N GLU A 101 -21.50 -12.54 12.38
CA GLU A 101 -20.48 -12.03 13.30
C GLU A 101 -19.07 -12.30 12.74
N ILE A 102 -18.23 -11.27 12.76
CA ILE A 102 -16.83 -11.28 12.36
C ILE A 102 -16.01 -11.15 13.64
N HIS A 103 -15.15 -12.13 13.89
CA HIS A 103 -14.26 -12.14 15.05
C HIS A 103 -12.89 -11.61 14.62
N GLY A 104 -12.49 -10.48 15.20
CA GLY A 104 -11.13 -9.98 15.05
C GLY A 104 -10.13 -10.71 15.94
N ASP A 105 -8.85 -10.48 15.68
CA ASP A 105 -7.74 -11.10 16.40
C ASP A 105 -7.31 -10.31 17.66
N GLU A 106 -6.23 -10.74 18.29
CA GLU A 106 -5.68 -10.11 19.50
C GLU A 106 -5.20 -8.66 19.30
N SER A 107 -5.00 -8.24 18.06
CA SER A 107 -4.50 -6.92 17.68
C SER A 107 -5.56 -6.09 16.91
N GLY A 108 -6.81 -6.54 16.99
CA GLY A 108 -7.96 -5.85 16.42
C GLY A 108 -8.11 -5.98 14.91
N PHE A 109 -7.28 -6.78 14.24
CA PHE A 109 -7.44 -7.03 12.81
C PHE A 109 -8.61 -7.96 12.58
N PHE A 110 -9.34 -7.71 11.50
CA PHE A 110 -10.42 -8.57 11.06
C PHE A 110 -10.32 -8.80 9.56
N PHE A 111 -10.81 -9.96 9.14
CA PHE A 111 -10.95 -10.37 7.75
C PHE A 111 -12.24 -11.17 7.62
N TYR A 112 -13.01 -10.92 6.57
CA TYR A 112 -14.17 -11.72 6.25
C TYR A 112 -14.32 -11.85 4.73
N GLU A 113 -14.52 -13.08 4.27
CA GLU A 113 -14.78 -13.40 2.87
C GLU A 113 -16.28 -13.58 2.64
N PHE A 114 -16.77 -12.97 1.56
CA PHE A 114 -18.11 -13.11 1.05
C PHE A 114 -18.11 -13.98 -0.20
N THR A 115 -19.05 -14.92 -0.26
CA THR A 115 -19.23 -15.88 -1.37
C THR A 115 -20.59 -15.80 -2.04
N PHE A 116 -21.46 -14.88 -1.59
CA PHE A 116 -22.73 -14.63 -2.26
C PHE A 116 -22.52 -13.64 -3.41
N ALA A 117 -23.42 -13.72 -4.40
CA ALA A 117 -23.33 -12.89 -5.59
C ALA A 117 -23.65 -11.42 -5.28
N LEU A 118 -22.80 -10.51 -5.75
CA LEU A 118 -23.00 -9.06 -5.75
C LEU A 118 -22.80 -8.54 -7.19
N ALA A 119 -23.67 -7.64 -7.65
CA ALA A 119 -23.56 -7.09 -8.99
C ALA A 119 -22.25 -6.29 -9.16
N PRO A 120 -21.71 -6.15 -10.39
CA PRO A 120 -20.57 -5.29 -10.66
C PRO A 120 -20.89 -3.84 -10.31
N GLY A 121 -19.97 -3.17 -9.63
CA GLY A 121 -20.21 -1.82 -9.15
C GLY A 121 -19.23 -1.34 -8.09
N ASN A 122 -19.43 -0.11 -7.64
CA ASN A 122 -18.73 0.45 -6.49
C ASN A 122 -19.70 0.49 -5.31
N TYR A 123 -19.22 0.04 -4.16
CA TYR A 123 -19.98 -0.07 -2.92
C TYR A 123 -19.16 0.51 -1.78
N THR A 124 -19.84 0.78 -0.68
CA THR A 124 -19.19 1.04 0.61
C THR A 124 -19.58 -0.08 1.56
N PHE A 125 -18.63 -0.62 2.31
CA PHE A 125 -18.95 -1.49 3.44
C PHE A 125 -18.88 -0.71 4.74
N HIS A 126 -19.86 -0.94 5.60
CA HIS A 126 -19.97 -0.35 6.93
C HIS A 126 -19.56 -1.39 7.97
N ILE A 127 -18.66 -1.02 8.89
CA ILE A 127 -18.21 -1.90 9.97
C ILE A 127 -18.89 -1.48 11.26
N HIS A 128 -19.64 -2.43 11.82
CA HIS A 128 -20.35 -2.24 13.06
C HIS A 128 -19.71 -3.01 14.20
N PHE A 129 -19.49 -2.33 15.32
CA PHE A 129 -19.04 -2.92 16.56
C PHE A 129 -20.20 -3.52 17.34
N VAL A 130 -20.04 -4.75 17.81
CA VAL A 130 -21.02 -5.43 18.68
C VAL A 130 -20.56 -5.39 20.13
N LYS A 131 -19.42 -6.03 20.41
CA LYS A 131 -18.87 -6.17 21.76
C LYS A 131 -17.41 -6.66 21.70
N PRO A 132 -16.61 -6.48 22.77
CA PRO A 132 -15.34 -7.19 22.89
C PRO A 132 -15.60 -8.65 23.27
N ASP A 133 -14.79 -9.58 22.78
CA ASP A 133 -14.90 -11.01 23.13
C ASP A 133 -14.45 -11.31 24.59
N SER A 134 -13.72 -10.39 25.23
CA SER A 134 -13.20 -10.60 26.60
C SER A 134 -14.04 -9.97 27.71
N TYR A 135 -14.48 -10.79 28.68
CA TYR A 135 -15.16 -10.37 29.91
C TYR A 135 -14.37 -9.33 30.74
N ARG A 136 -13.04 -9.36 30.69
CA ARG A 136 -12.17 -8.48 31.48
C ARG A 136 -12.10 -7.06 30.89
N GLN A 137 -12.16 -6.94 29.56
CA GLN A 137 -12.28 -5.66 28.88
C GLN A 137 -13.71 -5.14 28.96
N PHE A 138 -14.71 -6.02 28.82
CA PHE A 138 -16.11 -5.70 29.10
C PHE A 138 -16.31 -5.14 30.52
N GLY A 139 -15.60 -5.66 31.52
CA GLY A 139 -15.62 -5.11 32.89
C GLY A 139 -14.97 -3.73 33.03
N LYS A 140 -13.89 -3.44 32.30
CA LYS A 140 -13.29 -2.09 32.25
C LYS A 140 -14.20 -1.11 31.52
N ASP A 141 -14.79 -1.53 30.41
CA ASP A 141 -15.72 -0.74 29.62
C ASP A 141 -17.01 -0.48 30.42
N LEU A 142 -17.55 -1.47 31.15
CA LEU A 142 -18.66 -1.31 32.11
C LEU A 142 -18.33 -0.36 33.25
N ALA A 143 -17.12 -0.45 33.82
CA ALA A 143 -16.70 0.49 34.86
C ALA A 143 -16.62 1.93 34.32
N TYR A 144 -16.23 2.10 33.05
CA TYR A 144 -16.24 3.39 32.36
C TYR A 144 -17.67 3.88 32.09
N LEU A 145 -18.57 2.99 31.65
CA LEU A 145 -20.00 3.24 31.39
C LEU A 145 -20.80 3.60 32.65
N ASN A 146 -20.41 3.10 33.83
CA ASN A 146 -21.04 3.43 35.11
C ASN A 146 -20.69 4.85 35.63
N THR A 147 -19.94 5.64 34.86
CA THR A 147 -19.66 7.05 35.19
C THR A 147 -20.81 7.94 34.67
N PRO A 148 -21.47 8.76 35.52
CA PRO A 148 -22.58 9.60 35.09
C PRO A 148 -22.16 10.54 33.94
N GLY A 149 -22.85 10.46 32.79
CA GLY A 149 -22.58 11.29 31.61
C GLY A 149 -21.79 10.61 30.48
N LYS A 150 -21.38 9.33 30.62
CA LYS A 150 -20.62 8.57 29.61
C LYS A 150 -21.39 7.40 28.99
N ASN A 151 -22.62 7.66 28.56
CA ASN A 151 -23.52 6.65 27.97
C ASN A 151 -23.31 6.39 26.46
N GLU A 152 -22.36 7.07 25.79
CA GLU A 152 -22.26 7.05 24.32
C GLU A 152 -21.50 5.85 23.73
N LEU A 153 -20.69 5.13 24.52
CA LEU A 153 -19.92 3.97 24.05
C LEU A 153 -20.81 2.79 23.58
N VAL A 154 -22.11 2.82 23.87
CA VAL A 154 -23.09 1.78 23.49
C VAL A 154 -24.00 2.22 22.32
N ALA A 155 -24.04 3.51 21.96
CA ALA A 155 -24.99 4.02 20.96
C ALA A 155 -24.47 4.02 19.51
N GLN A 156 -23.15 4.02 19.29
CA GLN A 156 -22.58 4.06 17.95
C GLN A 156 -22.11 2.68 17.51
N SER A 157 -22.97 1.92 16.84
CA SER A 157 -22.59 0.64 16.25
C SER A 157 -21.60 0.86 15.09
N LEU A 158 -21.81 1.86 14.24
CA LEU A 158 -20.94 2.13 13.08
C LEU A 158 -19.62 2.76 13.51
N ILE A 159 -18.52 2.02 13.37
CA ILE A 159 -17.18 2.45 13.78
C ILE A 159 -16.25 2.74 12.60
N GLY A 160 -16.61 2.35 11.38
CA GLY A 160 -15.81 2.70 10.20
C GLY A 160 -16.47 2.28 8.90
N LYS A 161 -15.93 2.76 7.79
CA LYS A 161 -16.34 2.44 6.43
C LYS A 161 -15.12 2.05 5.59
N GLY A 162 -15.34 1.29 4.53
CA GLY A 162 -14.33 1.05 3.51
C GLY A 162 -14.94 0.96 2.12
N ALA A 163 -14.13 1.25 1.10
CA ALA A 163 -14.53 1.12 -0.30
C ALA A 163 -14.47 -0.36 -0.75
N LEU A 164 -15.45 -0.79 -1.53
CA LEU A 164 -15.47 -2.10 -2.18
C LEU A 164 -15.80 -1.91 -3.66
N ARG A 165 -14.99 -2.48 -4.55
CA ARG A 165 -15.31 -2.54 -5.98
C ARG A 165 -15.49 -3.99 -6.42
N ILE A 166 -16.57 -4.26 -7.13
CA ILE A 166 -16.89 -5.57 -7.71
C ILE A 166 -16.73 -5.50 -9.22
N LEU A 167 -15.89 -6.38 -9.77
CA LEU A 167 -15.71 -6.57 -11.20
C LEU A 167 -16.61 -7.69 -11.72
N PRO A 168 -17.10 -7.62 -12.97
CA PRO A 168 -17.85 -8.72 -13.56
C PRO A 168 -16.95 -9.93 -13.78
N GLU A 169 -17.47 -11.16 -13.68
CA GLU A 169 -16.67 -12.38 -13.90
C GLU A 169 -16.07 -12.47 -15.31
N ASN A 170 -16.70 -11.81 -16.29
CA ASN A 170 -16.22 -11.73 -17.66
C ASN A 170 -15.29 -10.52 -17.92
N TYR A 171 -14.85 -9.79 -16.89
CA TYR A 171 -13.98 -8.62 -17.03
C TYR A 171 -12.68 -8.97 -17.78
N GLN A 172 -12.34 -8.18 -18.80
CA GLN A 172 -11.12 -8.32 -19.62
C GLN A 172 -10.26 -7.05 -19.63
N GLY A 173 -10.61 -6.08 -18.78
CA GLY A 173 -9.88 -4.83 -18.61
C GLY A 173 -8.62 -5.01 -17.76
N TYR A 174 -7.94 -3.90 -17.51
CA TYR A 174 -6.74 -3.88 -16.70
C TYR A 174 -7.05 -3.86 -15.20
N VAL A 175 -6.09 -4.32 -14.39
CA VAL A 175 -5.98 -4.10 -12.95
C VAL A 175 -4.52 -3.76 -12.71
N THR A 176 -4.26 -2.59 -12.15
CA THR A 176 -2.89 -2.14 -11.87
C THR A 176 -2.58 -2.39 -10.40
N THR A 177 -1.49 -3.09 -10.13
CA THR A 177 -0.95 -3.26 -8.78
C THR A 177 0.41 -2.59 -8.71
N SER A 178 0.57 -1.65 -7.79
CA SER A 178 1.80 -0.88 -7.64
C SER A 178 2.40 -1.03 -6.26
N ASP A 179 3.72 -1.10 -6.21
CA ASP A 179 4.45 -0.74 -5.01
C ASP A 179 4.33 0.77 -4.70
N ILE A 180 4.72 1.19 -3.50
CA ILE A 180 4.69 2.59 -3.07
C ILE A 180 6.10 3.18 -2.95
N ASP A 181 7.02 2.51 -2.29
CA ASP A 181 8.31 3.10 -1.91
C ASP A 181 9.26 3.04 -3.11
N GLN A 182 9.85 4.16 -3.53
CA GLN A 182 10.60 4.24 -4.80
C GLN A 182 9.80 3.94 -6.08
N THR A 183 8.50 3.67 -5.98
CA THR A 183 7.61 3.51 -7.15
C THR A 183 6.61 4.66 -7.23
N TYR A 184 5.96 4.99 -6.11
CA TYR A 184 5.07 6.14 -5.99
C TYR A 184 5.74 7.30 -5.26
N LEU A 185 6.37 7.02 -4.12
CA LEU A 185 6.98 8.01 -3.23
C LEU A 185 8.50 8.13 -3.48
N ALA A 186 8.99 9.37 -3.40
CA ALA A 186 10.41 9.67 -3.40
C ALA A 186 10.97 9.48 -1.98
N THR A 187 11.21 8.23 -1.56
CA THR A 187 11.72 7.91 -0.21
C THR A 187 13.25 7.79 -0.16
N ASP A 188 13.94 8.53 0.70
CA ASP A 188 15.39 8.33 0.85
C ASP A 188 15.67 7.10 1.72
N ILE A 189 15.89 5.94 1.08
CA ILE A 189 16.10 4.65 1.74
C ILE A 189 17.48 4.56 2.44
N HIS A 190 18.45 5.42 2.09
CA HIS A 190 19.87 5.20 2.39
C HIS A 190 20.36 5.58 3.77
N SER A 191 19.46 5.94 4.68
CA SER A 191 19.86 6.03 6.07
C SER A 191 18.77 5.52 7.00
N SER A 192 19.18 4.90 8.11
CA SER A 192 18.28 4.69 9.24
C SER A 192 17.61 6.00 9.69
N LYS A 193 18.13 7.16 9.27
CA LYS A 193 17.51 8.49 9.44
C LYS A 193 16.25 8.64 8.58
N GLY A 194 16.31 8.32 7.28
CA GLY A 194 15.20 8.47 6.33
C GLY A 194 14.02 7.55 6.64
N LYS A 195 14.27 6.27 6.96
CA LYS A 195 13.20 5.34 7.38
C LYS A 195 12.44 5.82 8.62
N ILE A 196 13.09 6.57 9.50
CA ILE A 196 12.49 7.09 10.73
C ILE A 196 11.82 8.44 10.50
N SER A 197 12.35 9.31 9.64
CA SER A 197 11.65 10.55 9.27
C SER A 197 10.29 10.26 8.66
N THR A 198 10.16 9.18 7.89
CA THR A 198 8.88 8.78 7.29
C THR A 198 7.76 8.53 8.31
N LEU A 199 8.09 8.24 9.58
CA LEU A 199 7.12 8.09 10.67
C LEU A 199 6.52 9.43 11.12
N PHE A 200 7.21 10.53 10.89
CA PHE A 200 6.81 11.88 11.31
C PHE A 200 6.35 12.75 10.16
N GLU A 201 6.44 12.24 8.93
CA GLU A 201 5.95 12.94 7.74
C GLU A 201 4.42 12.94 7.71
N THR A 202 3.86 14.13 7.50
CA THR A 202 2.44 14.30 7.20
C THR A 202 2.11 13.93 5.75
N PRO A 203 0.82 13.82 5.38
CA PRO A 203 0.45 13.51 3.99
C PRO A 203 1.00 14.52 2.97
N GLU A 204 1.11 15.79 3.35
CA GLU A 204 1.65 16.87 2.50
C GLU A 204 3.18 16.78 2.37
N GLN A 205 3.87 16.27 3.39
CA GLN A 205 5.33 16.08 3.39
C GLN A 205 5.76 14.82 2.65
N LYS A 206 4.85 13.84 2.45
CA LYS A 206 5.10 12.65 1.65
C LYS A 206 5.06 12.97 0.16
N LEU A 207 6.22 13.35 -0.35
CA LEU A 207 6.40 13.75 -1.73
C LEU A 207 6.40 12.52 -2.67
N PRO A 208 5.55 12.52 -3.71
CA PRO A 208 5.59 11.50 -4.74
C PRO A 208 6.81 11.71 -5.64
N LEU A 209 7.20 10.67 -6.38
CA LEU A 209 8.10 10.82 -7.51
C LEU A 209 7.47 11.79 -8.54
N PRO A 210 8.28 12.60 -9.24
CA PRO A 210 7.74 13.60 -10.12
C PRO A 210 6.81 13.05 -11.19
N GLY A 211 5.65 13.68 -11.34
CA GLY A 211 4.63 13.29 -12.32
C GLY A 211 3.88 11.99 -11.99
N MET A 212 4.22 11.29 -10.90
CA MET A 212 3.62 9.99 -10.58
C MET A 212 2.12 10.06 -10.24
N PRO A 213 1.62 11.08 -9.51
CA PRO A 213 0.18 11.23 -9.31
C PRO A 213 -0.58 11.45 -10.64
N ALA A 214 -0.02 12.27 -11.53
CA ALA A 214 -0.55 12.49 -12.88
C ALA A 214 -0.58 11.19 -13.68
N PHE A 215 0.49 10.41 -13.60
CA PHE A 215 0.59 9.11 -14.22
C PHE A 215 -0.53 8.15 -13.79
N PHE A 216 -0.81 8.02 -12.49
CA PHE A 216 -1.89 7.14 -12.02
C PHE A 216 -3.28 7.64 -12.45
N ARG A 217 -3.50 8.97 -12.51
CA ARG A 217 -4.76 9.54 -13.00
C ARG A 217 -4.95 9.25 -14.50
N GLU A 218 -3.94 9.53 -15.32
CA GLU A 218 -3.97 9.25 -16.76
C GLU A 218 -4.05 7.74 -17.04
N LEU A 219 -3.34 6.91 -16.28
CA LEU A 219 -3.43 5.45 -16.39
C LEU A 219 -4.86 4.97 -16.16
N ARG A 220 -5.51 5.43 -15.08
CA ARG A 220 -6.91 5.09 -14.79
C ARG A 220 -7.84 5.56 -15.91
N GLU A 221 -7.64 6.75 -16.45
CA GLU A 221 -8.47 7.28 -17.54
C GLU A 221 -8.28 6.49 -18.83
N GLY A 222 -7.03 6.26 -19.25
CA GLY A 222 -6.68 5.52 -20.47
C GLY A 222 -7.06 4.04 -20.45
N THR A 223 -7.29 3.46 -19.27
CA THR A 223 -7.75 2.07 -19.10
C THR A 223 -9.23 1.94 -18.72
N GLU A 224 -10.05 2.94 -19.07
CA GLU A 224 -11.51 2.95 -18.83
C GLU A 224 -11.88 2.80 -17.35
N ASN A 225 -11.26 3.62 -16.50
CA ASN A 225 -11.42 3.61 -15.05
C ASN A 225 -11.00 2.27 -14.42
N SER A 226 -9.88 1.67 -14.87
CA SER A 226 -9.42 0.41 -14.29
C SER A 226 -9.06 0.54 -12.80
N PRO A 227 -9.14 -0.54 -12.01
CA PRO A 227 -8.69 -0.52 -10.62
C PRO A 227 -7.19 -0.29 -10.48
N ILE A 228 -6.81 0.40 -9.40
CA ILE A 228 -5.44 0.62 -8.93
C ILE A 228 -5.36 0.14 -7.48
N CYS A 229 -4.48 -0.81 -7.24
CA CYS A 229 -4.20 -1.41 -5.95
C CYS A 229 -2.75 -1.10 -5.55
N PHE A 230 -2.52 -0.77 -4.29
CA PHE A 230 -1.17 -0.53 -3.75
C PHE A 230 -0.76 -1.60 -2.75
N ILE A 231 0.49 -2.05 -2.83
CA ILE A 231 1.09 -2.99 -1.89
C ILE A 231 2.41 -2.39 -1.40
N SER A 232 2.58 -2.23 -0.10
CA SER A 232 3.87 -1.84 0.48
C SER A 232 4.20 -2.70 1.69
N ALA A 233 5.49 -2.96 1.85
CA ALA A 233 6.01 -3.60 3.05
C ALA A 233 6.07 -2.67 4.27
N SER A 234 5.70 -1.40 4.11
CA SER A 234 5.56 -0.46 5.20
C SER A 234 4.54 -0.95 6.24
N PRO A 235 4.73 -0.62 7.52
CA PRO A 235 3.84 -1.05 8.59
C PRO A 235 2.40 -0.56 8.44
N HIS A 236 1.44 -1.34 8.92
CA HIS A 236 0.00 -1.05 8.87
C HIS A 236 -0.42 0.33 9.41
N PHE A 237 0.31 0.90 10.38
CA PHE A 237 0.02 2.22 10.94
C PHE A 237 0.35 3.39 9.99
N PHE A 238 0.91 3.14 8.80
CA PHE A 238 0.99 4.13 7.72
C PHE A 238 -0.34 4.33 6.97
N ARG A 239 -1.36 3.52 7.27
CA ARG A 239 -2.59 3.44 6.48
C ARG A 239 -3.30 4.76 6.30
N ARG A 240 -3.58 5.49 7.40
CA ARG A 240 -4.32 6.75 7.31
C ARG A 240 -3.51 7.82 6.60
N THR A 241 -2.22 7.95 6.90
CA THR A 241 -1.33 8.89 6.23
C THR A 241 -1.26 8.62 4.72
N LEU A 242 -1.05 7.37 4.29
CA LEU A 242 -0.93 7.04 2.87
C LEU A 242 -2.24 7.20 2.10
N LEU A 243 -3.38 6.77 2.67
CA LEU A 243 -4.69 6.99 2.05
C LEU A 243 -4.97 8.49 1.88
N GLU A 244 -4.58 9.30 2.86
CA GLU A 244 -4.72 10.75 2.79
C GLU A 244 -3.75 11.38 1.78
N THR A 245 -2.51 10.89 1.67
CA THR A 245 -1.56 11.30 0.62
C THR A 245 -2.13 11.04 -0.77
N PHE A 246 -2.68 9.85 -1.02
CA PHE A 246 -3.31 9.56 -2.31
C PHE A 246 -4.52 10.46 -2.58
N ARG A 247 -5.36 10.66 -1.56
CA ARG A 247 -6.56 11.50 -1.66
C ARG A 247 -6.22 12.96 -1.98
N SER A 248 -5.26 13.55 -1.28
CA SER A 248 -4.83 14.93 -1.49
C SER A 248 -4.21 15.14 -2.89
N GLN A 249 -3.66 14.09 -3.47
CA GLN A 249 -3.07 14.08 -4.81
C GLN A 249 -4.05 13.62 -5.91
N GLY A 250 -5.33 13.42 -5.58
CA GLY A 250 -6.37 13.02 -6.53
C GLY A 250 -6.21 11.60 -7.08
N VAL A 251 -5.44 10.74 -6.40
CA VAL A 251 -5.21 9.34 -6.79
C VAL A 251 -6.23 8.47 -6.09
N LYS A 252 -7.16 7.90 -6.87
CA LYS A 252 -8.12 6.91 -6.37
C LYS A 252 -7.46 5.52 -6.31
N THR A 253 -7.56 4.86 -5.17
CA THR A 253 -7.13 3.47 -4.94
C THR A 253 -8.32 2.59 -4.55
N GLU A 254 -8.35 1.36 -5.05
CA GLU A 254 -9.32 0.34 -4.65
C GLU A 254 -8.84 -0.45 -3.43
N SER A 255 -7.52 -0.64 -3.26
CA SER A 255 -6.98 -1.32 -2.10
C SER A 255 -5.57 -0.84 -1.72
N LEU A 256 -5.28 -0.84 -0.42
CA LEU A 256 -3.97 -0.54 0.16
C LEU A 256 -3.56 -1.67 1.12
N HIS A 257 -2.54 -2.43 0.72
CA HIS A 257 -1.98 -3.54 1.47
C HIS A 257 -0.73 -3.06 2.21
N LEU A 258 -0.75 -3.12 3.54
CA LEU A 258 0.39 -2.78 4.38
C LEU A 258 0.73 -3.94 5.30
N LYS A 259 2.01 -4.08 5.61
CA LYS A 259 2.53 -5.20 6.37
C LYS A 259 2.10 -5.10 7.84
N TYR A 260 1.61 -6.20 8.37
CA TYR A 260 1.42 -6.33 9.81
C TYR A 260 2.76 -6.61 10.50
N LEU A 261 3.06 -5.87 11.55
CA LEU A 261 4.30 -6.06 12.31
C LEU A 261 4.03 -6.97 13.50
N GLU A 262 4.62 -8.16 13.48
CA GLU A 262 4.68 -9.06 14.64
C GLU A 262 6.11 -9.18 15.19
N GLY A 263 6.22 -9.63 16.45
CA GLY A 263 7.48 -10.06 17.04
C GLY A 263 8.54 -8.96 17.21
N THR A 264 9.77 -9.25 16.79
CA THR A 264 10.98 -8.47 17.08
C THR A 264 10.93 -7.03 16.52
N ILE A 265 10.28 -6.81 15.37
CA ILE A 265 10.18 -5.47 14.76
C ILE A 265 9.25 -4.59 15.59
N LYS A 266 8.12 -5.13 16.08
CA LYS A 266 7.24 -4.42 17.02
C LYS A 266 8.02 -3.97 18.27
N GLY A 267 8.84 -4.87 18.84
CA GLY A 267 9.68 -4.53 19.99
C GLY A 267 10.76 -3.47 19.72
N MET A 268 11.20 -3.28 18.47
CA MET A 268 12.11 -2.18 18.11
C MET A 268 11.38 -0.85 18.00
N VAL A 269 10.18 -0.85 17.39
CA VAL A 269 9.34 0.35 17.29
C VAL A 269 8.82 0.76 18.67
N ASP A 270 8.46 -0.19 19.53
CA ASP A 270 8.05 0.06 20.93
C ASP A 270 9.17 0.77 21.71
N LYS A 271 10.42 0.32 21.58
CA LYS A 271 11.57 0.96 22.25
C LYS A 271 11.85 2.36 21.70
N PHE A 272 11.66 2.56 20.40
CA PHE A 272 11.74 3.88 19.79
C PHE A 272 10.65 4.80 20.34
N TRP A 273 9.41 4.31 20.39
CA TRP A 273 8.25 5.01 20.95
C TRP A 273 8.44 5.42 22.40
N ASP A 274 8.87 4.49 23.26
CA ASP A 274 9.21 4.76 24.66
C ASP A 274 10.27 5.84 24.78
N THR A 275 11.20 5.96 23.82
CA THR A 275 12.22 6.99 23.90
C THR A 275 11.70 8.37 23.47
N VAL A 276 10.90 8.44 22.40
CA VAL A 276 10.38 9.70 21.86
C VAL A 276 9.26 10.29 22.73
N SER A 277 8.47 9.46 23.39
CA SER A 277 7.35 9.89 24.24
C SER A 277 7.77 10.53 25.59
N HIS A 278 9.05 10.44 25.99
CA HIS A 278 9.54 11.00 27.26
C HIS A 278 10.18 12.39 27.06
N PRO A 279 9.54 13.49 27.48
CA PRO A 279 10.00 14.86 27.18
C PRO A 279 11.42 15.14 27.66
N ALA A 280 11.76 14.71 28.88
CA ALA A 280 13.09 14.89 29.44
C ALA A 280 14.18 14.12 28.69
N ARG A 281 13.85 12.95 28.11
CA ARG A 281 14.81 12.11 27.37
C ARG A 281 14.97 12.56 25.92
N PHE A 282 13.88 13.01 25.30
CA PHE A 282 13.94 13.62 23.97
C PHE A 282 14.78 14.90 23.97
N LEU A 283 14.64 15.72 25.02
CA LEU A 283 15.41 16.97 25.17
C LEU A 283 16.92 16.74 25.40
N THR A 284 17.32 15.66 26.09
CA THR A 284 18.74 15.37 26.35
C THR A 284 19.43 14.64 25.21
N ASP A 285 18.75 13.68 24.58
CA ASP A 285 19.38 12.74 23.66
C ASP A 285 19.00 13.01 22.20
N GLY A 286 17.95 13.80 21.97
CA GLY A 286 17.34 14.01 20.66
C GLY A 286 16.80 12.71 20.03
N ILE A 287 16.25 12.82 18.83
CA ILE A 287 15.93 11.68 17.96
C ILE A 287 17.17 10.80 17.73
N TRP A 288 18.38 11.38 17.71
CA TRP A 288 19.63 10.67 17.45
C TRP A 288 20.01 9.64 18.52
N GLY A 289 19.95 9.99 19.80
CA GLY A 289 20.30 9.05 20.86
C GLY A 289 19.27 7.92 21.01
N ALA A 290 18.01 8.15 20.62
CA ALA A 290 17.00 7.09 20.53
C ALA A 290 17.35 6.05 19.46
N ILE A 291 17.78 6.52 18.29
CA ILE A 291 18.16 5.68 17.15
C ILE A 291 19.40 4.85 17.45
N GLU A 292 20.44 5.43 18.08
CA GLU A 292 21.67 4.70 18.41
C GLU A 292 21.42 3.51 19.35
N ARG A 293 20.50 3.66 20.30
CA ARG A 293 20.12 2.57 21.21
C ARG A 293 19.38 1.46 20.47
N VAL A 294 18.39 1.81 19.62
CA VAL A 294 17.73 0.82 18.76
C VAL A 294 18.76 0.11 17.88
N ARG A 295 19.69 0.86 17.28
CA ARG A 295 20.77 0.32 16.44
C ARG A 295 21.69 -0.67 17.16
N LYS A 296 22.03 -0.40 18.43
CA LYS A 296 22.86 -1.29 19.26
C LYS A 296 22.19 -2.64 19.57
N PHE A 297 20.85 -2.69 19.53
CA PHE A 297 20.06 -3.93 19.63
C PHE A 297 19.61 -4.48 18.26
N ALA A 298 19.79 -3.70 17.18
CA ALA A 298 19.40 -4.04 15.81
C ALA A 298 20.49 -4.77 15.01
N GLY A 299 21.54 -5.28 15.67
CA GLY A 299 22.54 -6.17 15.05
C GLY A 299 21.96 -7.45 14.43
N ALA A 300 20.66 -7.71 14.58
CA ALA A 300 19.91 -8.79 13.96
C ALA A 300 18.89 -8.34 12.88
N SER A 301 18.84 -7.05 12.52
CA SER A 301 17.80 -6.49 11.62
C SER A 301 18.06 -6.66 10.11
N PHE A 302 18.75 -7.73 9.74
CA PHE A 302 18.88 -8.21 8.36
C PHE A 302 17.77 -9.20 7.96
N GLN A 303 16.73 -9.29 8.80
CA GLN A 303 15.49 -10.03 8.61
C GLN A 303 14.51 -9.33 7.64
N SER A 304 14.76 -8.07 7.26
CA SER A 304 13.76 -7.22 6.59
C SER A 304 13.51 -7.55 5.11
N LEU A 305 14.51 -8.06 4.37
CA LEU A 305 14.32 -8.49 2.97
C LEU A 305 13.47 -9.77 2.87
N PHE A 306 13.61 -10.68 3.84
CA PHE A 306 12.88 -11.96 3.92
C PHE A 306 11.38 -11.75 4.00
N ASP A 307 10.97 -10.76 4.80
CA ASP A 307 9.56 -10.49 5.00
C ASP A 307 8.92 -9.77 3.81
N GLN A 308 9.68 -8.98 3.03
CA GLN A 308 9.13 -8.20 1.93
C GLN A 308 8.70 -9.08 0.76
N LEU A 309 9.58 -9.96 0.31
CA LEU A 309 9.31 -10.88 -0.80
C LEU A 309 8.14 -11.80 -0.46
N ALA A 310 8.19 -12.47 0.70
CA ALA A 310 7.14 -13.38 1.14
C ALA A 310 5.79 -12.66 1.27
N TYR A 311 5.78 -11.46 1.86
CA TYR A 311 4.57 -10.65 2.03
C TYR A 311 3.96 -10.22 0.69
N LYS A 312 4.73 -9.52 -0.17
CA LYS A 312 4.21 -9.02 -1.46
C LYS A 312 3.71 -10.17 -2.34
N LEU A 313 4.45 -11.28 -2.41
CA LEU A 313 4.05 -12.46 -3.18
C LEU A 313 2.77 -13.11 -2.63
N THR A 314 2.63 -13.21 -1.30
CA THR A 314 1.39 -13.69 -0.66
C THR A 314 0.20 -12.81 -0.99
N ILE A 315 0.38 -11.49 -0.96
CA ILE A 315 -0.70 -10.54 -1.29
C ILE A 315 -1.09 -10.66 -2.77
N LEU A 316 -0.14 -10.66 -3.70
CA LEU A 316 -0.43 -10.79 -5.14
C LEU A 316 -1.22 -12.06 -5.44
N LEU A 317 -0.80 -13.21 -4.89
CA LEU A 317 -1.52 -14.47 -5.05
C LEU A 317 -2.89 -14.45 -4.37
N ARG A 318 -3.02 -13.82 -3.19
CA ARG A 318 -4.31 -13.70 -2.51
C ARG A 318 -5.28 -12.83 -3.29
N ASP A 319 -4.87 -11.66 -3.75
CA ASP A 319 -5.75 -10.76 -4.49
C ASP A 319 -6.20 -11.38 -5.81
N ARG A 320 -5.31 -12.15 -6.46
CA ARG A 320 -5.65 -12.85 -7.69
C ARG A 320 -6.88 -13.75 -7.57
N ILE A 321 -7.10 -14.40 -6.43
CA ILE A 321 -8.28 -15.25 -6.14
C ILE A 321 -9.61 -14.48 -6.31
N TYR A 322 -9.57 -13.18 -6.03
CA TYR A 322 -10.71 -12.27 -6.07
C TYR A 322 -10.82 -11.51 -7.38
N LEU A 323 -9.85 -11.66 -8.29
CA LEU A 323 -9.90 -11.05 -9.62
C LEU A 323 -10.57 -12.00 -10.63
N PRO A 324 -11.30 -11.46 -11.62
CA PRO A 324 -11.83 -12.26 -12.72
C PRO A 324 -10.73 -12.96 -13.53
N THR A 325 -11.02 -14.18 -14.03
CA THR A 325 -10.03 -15.01 -14.75
C THR A 325 -9.36 -14.29 -15.91
N ASN A 326 -10.11 -13.49 -16.66
CA ASN A 326 -9.61 -12.81 -17.86
C ASN A 326 -9.10 -11.37 -17.60
N ALA A 327 -9.08 -10.92 -16.34
CA ALA A 327 -8.50 -9.64 -15.98
C ALA A 327 -7.02 -9.59 -16.38
N LYS A 328 -6.60 -8.44 -16.92
CA LYS A 328 -5.21 -8.19 -17.37
C LYS A 328 -4.48 -7.42 -16.28
N GLU A 329 -3.29 -7.84 -15.89
CA GLU A 329 -2.55 -7.18 -14.81
C GLU A 329 -1.39 -6.33 -15.34
N ILE A 330 -1.26 -5.12 -14.78
CA ILE A 330 -0.09 -4.25 -14.89
C ILE A 330 0.56 -4.20 -13.50
N LEU A 331 1.83 -4.58 -13.41
CA LEU A 331 2.59 -4.56 -12.16
C LEU A 331 3.62 -3.45 -12.22
N LEU A 332 3.61 -2.58 -11.21
CA LEU A 332 4.55 -1.46 -11.08
C LEU A 332 5.35 -1.66 -9.79
N GLY A 333 6.66 -1.52 -9.87
CA GLY A 333 7.55 -1.65 -8.72
C GLY A 333 8.86 -0.93 -8.95
N ASP A 334 9.85 -1.22 -8.12
CA ASP A 334 11.16 -0.58 -8.16
C ASP A 334 12.33 -1.59 -8.14
N ASN A 335 13.54 -1.08 -8.38
CA ASN A 335 14.75 -1.90 -8.38
C ASN A 335 15.36 -2.10 -6.98
N THR A 336 14.89 -1.44 -5.93
CA THR A 336 15.46 -1.54 -4.57
C THR A 336 14.82 -2.64 -3.72
N GLU A 337 13.49 -2.84 -3.79
CA GLU A 337 12.78 -3.85 -2.96
C GLU A 337 12.64 -5.23 -3.63
N SER A 338 13.40 -5.48 -4.70
CA SER A 338 13.37 -6.74 -5.46
C SER A 338 12.02 -7.07 -6.12
N ASP A 339 11.21 -6.05 -6.41
CA ASP A 339 9.91 -6.21 -7.09
C ASP A 339 10.05 -6.91 -8.43
N TYR A 340 11.15 -6.67 -9.14
CA TYR A 340 11.51 -7.37 -10.38
C TYR A 340 11.57 -8.91 -10.21
N LEU A 341 12.03 -9.42 -9.05
CA LEU A 341 12.02 -10.85 -8.73
C LEU A 341 10.62 -11.29 -8.28
N ILE A 342 9.97 -10.54 -7.39
CA ILE A 342 8.64 -10.86 -6.85
C ILE A 342 7.63 -11.03 -7.98
N PHE A 343 7.56 -10.08 -8.92
CA PHE A 343 6.67 -10.14 -10.07
C PHE A 343 7.03 -11.26 -11.04
N THR A 344 8.31 -11.63 -11.15
CA THR A 344 8.73 -12.77 -11.95
C THR A 344 8.27 -14.09 -11.32
N LEU A 345 8.46 -14.26 -10.00
CA LEU A 345 8.02 -15.43 -9.25
C LEU A 345 6.50 -15.59 -9.28
N TYR A 346 5.76 -14.51 -9.05
CA TYR A 346 4.29 -14.49 -9.15
C TYR A 346 3.81 -15.08 -10.47
N GLN A 347 4.36 -14.60 -11.59
CA GLN A 347 4.01 -15.13 -12.92
C GLN A 347 4.37 -16.61 -13.08
N ILE A 348 5.59 -17.03 -12.69
CA ILE A 348 6.04 -18.42 -12.81
C ILE A 348 5.13 -19.36 -12.01
N ILE A 349 4.77 -18.98 -10.79
CA ILE A 349 3.88 -19.75 -9.91
C ILE A 349 2.50 -19.96 -10.55
N LEU A 350 1.94 -18.91 -11.17
CA LEU A 350 0.65 -18.99 -11.85
C LEU A 350 0.69 -19.81 -13.14
N THR A 351 1.85 -19.97 -13.79
CA THR A 351 1.97 -20.84 -14.98
C THR A 351 1.92 -22.34 -14.67
N GLY A 352 1.96 -22.74 -13.39
CA GLY A 352 1.99 -24.15 -12.99
C GLY A 352 3.32 -24.84 -13.28
N LYS A 353 4.40 -24.08 -13.57
CA LYS A 353 5.71 -24.67 -13.91
C LYS A 353 6.35 -25.42 -12.74
N MET A 354 6.04 -25.02 -11.51
CA MET A 354 6.40 -25.69 -10.25
C MET A 354 5.13 -25.77 -9.40
N GLU A 355 4.87 -26.93 -8.78
CA GLU A 355 3.67 -27.13 -7.98
C GLU A 355 3.86 -28.04 -6.77
N GLY A 356 2.86 -28.03 -5.89
CA GLY A 356 2.82 -28.87 -4.70
C GLY A 356 4.12 -28.78 -3.89
N LYS A 357 4.68 -29.94 -3.57
CA LYS A 357 5.86 -30.03 -2.73
C LYS A 357 7.12 -29.46 -3.39
N GLU A 358 7.23 -29.56 -4.72
CA GLU A 358 8.35 -28.97 -5.47
C GLU A 358 8.39 -27.46 -5.31
N LEU A 359 7.24 -26.79 -5.45
CA LEU A 359 7.13 -25.35 -5.24
C LEU A 359 7.45 -24.96 -3.81
N GLU A 360 6.87 -25.65 -2.82
CA GLU A 360 7.14 -25.37 -1.40
C GLU A 360 8.62 -25.51 -1.06
N ASP A 361 9.27 -26.58 -1.52
CA ASP A 361 10.68 -26.83 -1.27
C ASP A 361 11.59 -25.83 -2.01
N PHE A 362 11.22 -25.43 -3.22
CA PHE A 362 11.90 -24.36 -3.95
C PHE A 362 11.82 -23.03 -3.19
N LEU A 363 10.62 -22.61 -2.79
CA LEU A 363 10.41 -21.36 -2.07
C LEU A 363 11.15 -21.36 -0.74
N TYR A 364 11.11 -22.46 0.02
CA TYR A 364 11.83 -22.58 1.28
C TYR A 364 13.35 -22.53 1.14
N LYS A 365 13.90 -23.07 0.03
CA LYS A 365 15.34 -23.04 -0.29
C LYS A 365 15.75 -21.82 -1.10
N LEU A 366 14.80 -20.94 -1.46
CA LEU A 366 15.06 -19.80 -2.32
C LEU A 366 16.10 -18.92 -1.65
N ASN A 367 17.30 -18.90 -2.21
CA ASN A 367 18.37 -18.04 -1.76
C ASN A 367 18.43 -16.82 -2.67
N PHE A 368 18.35 -15.63 -2.08
CA PHE A 368 18.44 -14.38 -2.80
C PHE A 368 19.46 -13.47 -2.12
N LEU A 369 20.42 -12.97 -2.91
CA LEU A 369 21.54 -12.16 -2.42
C LEU A 369 22.30 -12.81 -1.23
N GLY A 370 22.47 -14.14 -1.30
CA GLY A 370 23.25 -14.92 -0.34
C GLY A 370 22.49 -15.34 0.92
N ARG A 371 21.16 -15.26 0.96
CA ARG A 371 20.34 -15.56 2.16
C ARG A 371 18.98 -16.18 1.84
N ASP A 372 18.41 -16.92 2.80
CA ASP A 372 17.11 -17.59 2.68
C ASP A 372 15.96 -16.59 2.59
N ALA A 373 15.24 -16.55 1.47
CA ALA A 373 14.27 -15.50 1.18
C ALA A 373 12.88 -15.70 1.81
N ILE A 374 12.48 -16.93 2.11
CA ILE A 374 11.10 -17.26 2.52
C ILE A 374 11.12 -18.26 3.68
N THR A 375 10.32 -18.00 4.71
CA THR A 375 10.13 -18.95 5.83
C THR A 375 9.32 -20.17 5.39
N ARG A 376 9.44 -21.29 6.11
CA ARG A 376 8.68 -22.50 5.77
C ARG A 376 7.16 -22.30 5.80
N ASP A 377 6.65 -21.54 6.76
CA ASP A 377 5.23 -21.24 6.88
C ASP A 377 4.75 -20.36 5.72
N SER A 378 5.56 -19.37 5.33
CA SER A 378 5.25 -18.54 4.16
C SER A 378 5.31 -19.35 2.86
N ALA A 379 6.29 -20.24 2.69
CA ALA A 379 6.40 -21.11 1.53
C ALA A 379 5.17 -22.02 1.38
N LYS A 380 4.70 -22.58 2.50
CA LYS A 380 3.46 -23.37 2.55
C LYS A 380 2.25 -22.54 2.16
N LEU A 381 2.06 -21.37 2.78
CA LEU A 381 0.93 -20.47 2.46
C LEU A 381 0.93 -20.03 0.99
N ILE A 382 2.09 -19.64 0.45
CA ILE A 382 2.24 -19.27 -0.96
C ILE A 382 1.85 -20.44 -1.87
N THR A 383 2.24 -21.66 -1.50
CA THR A 383 1.90 -22.87 -2.26
C THR A 383 0.40 -23.17 -2.23
N GLU A 384 -0.26 -23.00 -1.07
CA GLU A 384 -1.71 -23.16 -0.92
C GLU A 384 -2.48 -22.13 -1.76
N LEU A 385 -2.07 -20.86 -1.71
CA LEU A 385 -2.65 -19.79 -2.55
C LEU A 385 -2.44 -20.06 -4.04
N ALA A 386 -1.27 -20.57 -4.43
CA ALA A 386 -0.99 -20.93 -5.82
C ALA A 386 -1.92 -22.05 -6.32
N GLN A 387 -2.16 -23.08 -5.49
CA GLN A 387 -3.09 -24.16 -5.80
C GLN A 387 -4.53 -23.64 -5.92
N GLU A 388 -4.95 -22.75 -5.03
CA GLU A 388 -6.28 -22.14 -5.08
C GLU A 388 -6.48 -21.30 -6.34
N ASN A 389 -5.50 -20.47 -6.70
CA ASN A 389 -5.53 -19.71 -7.95
C ASN A 389 -5.67 -20.62 -9.17
N ARG A 390 -4.90 -21.71 -9.24
CA ARG A 390 -5.01 -22.67 -10.36
C ARG A 390 -6.34 -23.40 -10.38
N LYS A 391 -6.91 -23.73 -9.21
CA LYS A 391 -8.26 -24.33 -9.12
C LYS A 391 -9.32 -23.40 -9.70
N ILE A 392 -9.17 -22.09 -9.53
CA ILE A 392 -10.12 -21.08 -9.99
C ILE A 392 -9.90 -20.71 -11.46
N HIS A 393 -8.65 -20.44 -11.85
CA HIS A 393 -8.30 -19.80 -13.12
C HIS A 393 -7.65 -20.76 -14.14
N GLY A 394 -7.19 -21.93 -13.70
CA GLY A 394 -6.26 -22.77 -14.45
C GLY A 394 -4.84 -22.18 -14.50
N ASP A 395 -4.00 -22.72 -15.38
CA ASP A 395 -2.59 -22.31 -15.57
C ASP A 395 -2.47 -21.04 -16.44
N VAL A 396 -3.08 -19.96 -15.97
CA VAL A 396 -3.18 -18.68 -16.67
C VAL A 396 -2.30 -17.63 -15.98
N ASN A 397 -1.39 -17.02 -16.75
CA ASN A 397 -0.69 -15.81 -16.34
C ASN A 397 -1.48 -14.56 -16.82
N PRO A 398 -2.05 -13.76 -15.91
CA PRO A 398 -2.83 -12.57 -16.25
C PRO A 398 -1.96 -11.35 -16.59
N VAL A 399 -0.68 -11.36 -16.20
CA VAL A 399 0.22 -10.22 -16.33
C VAL A 399 0.46 -9.89 -17.80
N LYS A 400 0.25 -8.62 -18.16
CA LYS A 400 0.50 -8.09 -19.50
C LYS A 400 1.70 -7.16 -19.56
N LEU A 401 2.02 -6.52 -18.44
CA LEU A 401 3.12 -5.58 -18.34
C LEU A 401 3.67 -5.55 -16.91
N VAL A 402 5.00 -5.49 -16.81
CA VAL A 402 5.71 -5.27 -15.55
C VAL A 402 6.69 -4.13 -15.78
N LEU A 403 6.54 -3.03 -15.05
CA LEU A 403 7.41 -1.86 -15.12
C LEU A 403 8.16 -1.72 -13.80
N ILE A 404 9.46 -1.46 -13.89
CA ILE A 404 10.33 -1.31 -12.73
C ILE A 404 10.97 0.07 -12.79
N ASN A 405 10.63 0.93 -11.83
CA ASN A 405 11.27 2.21 -11.68
C ASN A 405 12.74 1.99 -11.30
N LYS A 406 13.63 2.55 -12.09
CA LYS A 406 15.04 2.57 -11.80
C LYS A 406 15.37 3.72 -10.88
N THR A 407 16.12 3.38 -9.85
CA THR A 407 16.73 4.34 -8.94
C THR A 407 18.23 4.06 -8.87
N PRO A 408 19.07 5.08 -8.61
CA PRO A 408 20.50 4.87 -8.34
C PRO A 408 20.77 3.98 -7.10
N LEU A 409 19.73 3.77 -6.28
CA LEU A 409 19.79 3.04 -5.02
C LEU A 409 19.73 1.52 -5.21
N GLY A 410 19.07 1.07 -6.27
CA GLY A 410 18.91 -0.36 -6.57
C GLY A 410 19.95 -0.87 -7.56
N PRO A 411 20.08 -2.20 -7.70
CA PRO A 411 20.91 -2.82 -8.73
C PRO A 411 20.63 -2.27 -10.14
N PRO A 412 21.67 -2.14 -10.97
CA PRO A 412 21.52 -1.85 -12.39
C PRO A 412 20.84 -3.01 -13.13
N THR A 413 20.37 -2.75 -14.36
CA THR A 413 19.61 -3.69 -15.18
C THR A 413 20.30 -5.05 -15.36
N GLU A 414 21.61 -5.07 -15.58
CA GLU A 414 22.37 -6.31 -15.74
C GLU A 414 22.42 -7.15 -14.45
N GLU A 415 22.57 -6.48 -13.31
CA GLU A 415 22.59 -7.13 -12.00
C GLU A 415 21.20 -7.65 -11.61
N MET A 416 20.13 -6.88 -11.88
CA MET A 416 18.76 -7.38 -11.71
C MET A 416 18.51 -8.67 -12.49
N ARG A 417 19.02 -8.74 -13.73
CA ARG A 417 18.91 -9.95 -14.57
C ARG A 417 19.67 -11.12 -13.97
N TRP A 418 20.90 -10.89 -13.52
CA TRP A 418 21.70 -11.89 -12.82
C TRP A 418 21.02 -12.39 -11.54
N ASN A 419 20.48 -11.47 -10.74
CA ASN A 419 19.80 -11.75 -9.48
C ASN A 419 18.59 -12.68 -9.69
N VAL A 420 17.76 -12.41 -10.71
CA VAL A 420 16.63 -13.28 -11.06
C VAL A 420 17.11 -14.63 -11.59
N GLN A 421 18.08 -14.65 -12.51
CA GLN A 421 18.53 -15.92 -13.11
C GLN A 421 19.19 -16.84 -12.06
N SER A 422 19.90 -16.26 -11.09
CA SER A 422 20.56 -16.98 -10.00
C SER A 422 19.58 -17.49 -8.95
N ALA A 423 18.44 -16.83 -8.78
CA ALA A 423 17.39 -17.23 -7.84
C ALA A 423 16.52 -18.38 -8.36
N LEU A 424 16.44 -18.56 -9.69
CA LEU A 424 15.57 -19.55 -10.32
C LEU A 424 16.27 -20.90 -10.53
N PRO A 425 15.53 -22.02 -10.49
CA PRO A 425 16.08 -23.35 -10.77
C PRO A 425 16.67 -23.46 -12.18
N THR A 426 17.64 -24.35 -12.34
CA THR A 426 18.22 -24.66 -13.65
C THR A 426 17.14 -25.06 -14.66
N GLY A 427 17.17 -24.47 -15.86
CA GLY A 427 16.19 -24.72 -16.92
C GLY A 427 14.96 -23.81 -16.90
N ILE A 428 14.82 -22.95 -15.87
CA ILE A 428 13.83 -21.88 -15.86
C ILE A 428 14.53 -20.57 -16.25
N ASP A 429 14.16 -20.04 -17.42
CA ASP A 429 14.63 -18.77 -17.95
C ASP A 429 13.40 -17.92 -18.31
N PRO A 430 13.03 -16.92 -17.49
CA PRO A 430 11.80 -16.15 -17.68
C PRO A 430 11.81 -15.33 -18.97
N TRP A 431 12.97 -15.01 -19.55
CA TRP A 431 13.08 -14.29 -20.82
C TRP A 431 12.85 -15.18 -22.04
N LYS A 432 12.97 -16.51 -21.90
CA LYS A 432 12.68 -17.48 -22.96
C LYS A 432 11.28 -18.08 -22.88
N MET A 433 10.59 -17.89 -21.76
CA MET A 433 9.26 -18.45 -21.52
C MET A 433 8.16 -17.58 -22.16
N LYS A 434 7.50 -18.09 -23.22
CA LYS A 434 6.44 -17.35 -23.95
C LYS A 434 5.28 -16.87 -23.06
N LYS A 435 4.95 -17.61 -21.99
CA LYS A 435 3.86 -17.29 -21.06
C LYS A 435 4.22 -16.22 -20.02
N ILE A 436 5.50 -15.86 -19.88
CA ILE A 436 5.97 -14.86 -18.92
C ILE A 436 6.16 -13.52 -19.63
N LYS A 437 5.85 -12.43 -18.93
CA LYS A 437 6.18 -11.07 -19.35
C LYS A 437 7.38 -10.60 -18.53
N PRO A 438 8.58 -10.51 -19.13
CA PRO A 438 9.73 -9.94 -18.46
C PRO A 438 9.45 -8.51 -18.00
N TYR A 439 10.08 -8.11 -16.90
CA TYR A 439 10.04 -6.73 -16.45
C TYR A 439 10.78 -5.80 -17.41
N LEU A 440 10.29 -4.56 -17.49
CA LEU A 440 10.90 -3.48 -18.25
C LEU A 440 11.38 -2.41 -17.26
N PRO A 441 12.70 -2.29 -17.06
CA PRO A 441 13.25 -1.21 -16.26
C PRO A 441 13.18 0.11 -17.05
N THR A 442 12.80 1.19 -16.38
CA THR A 442 12.73 2.55 -16.93
C THR A 442 12.68 3.58 -15.80
N ASP A 443 12.60 4.87 -16.14
CA ASP A 443 12.78 5.96 -15.18
C ASP A 443 11.48 6.76 -14.96
N GLY A 444 11.00 6.70 -13.72
CA GLY A 444 9.90 7.50 -13.19
C GLY A 444 8.59 7.42 -13.98
N ALA A 445 7.77 8.46 -13.79
CA ALA A 445 6.47 8.56 -14.42
C ALA A 445 6.55 8.64 -15.96
N LEU A 446 7.55 9.34 -16.51
CA LEU A 446 7.71 9.49 -17.95
C LEU A 446 8.11 8.19 -18.65
N GLY A 447 9.06 7.45 -18.08
CA GLY A 447 9.46 6.16 -18.60
C GLY A 447 8.27 5.20 -18.65
N PHE A 448 7.49 5.14 -17.57
CA PHE A 448 6.26 4.34 -17.53
C PHE A 448 5.26 4.78 -18.60
N ALA A 449 5.00 6.08 -18.70
CA ALA A 449 4.03 6.63 -19.63
C ALA A 449 4.40 6.35 -21.09
N ILE A 450 5.67 6.50 -21.46
CA ILE A 450 6.18 6.23 -22.82
C ILE A 450 6.00 4.75 -23.19
N ILE A 451 6.31 3.82 -22.28
CA ILE A 451 6.13 2.38 -22.54
C ILE A 451 4.65 2.03 -22.64
N LEU A 452 3.79 2.62 -21.82
CA LEU A 452 2.33 2.42 -21.92
C LEU A 452 1.77 3.01 -23.21
N ALA A 453 2.32 4.12 -23.69
CA ALA A 453 1.92 4.72 -24.95
C ALA A 453 2.38 3.89 -26.16
N GLU A 454 3.57 3.29 -26.12
CA GLU A 454 4.01 2.30 -27.13
C GLU A 454 3.02 1.13 -27.24
N ARG A 455 2.41 0.74 -26.12
CA ARG A 455 1.46 -0.36 -26.03
C ARG A 455 0.01 0.03 -26.32
N ASN A 456 -0.23 1.28 -26.73
CA ASN A 456 -1.57 1.84 -26.95
C ASN A 456 -2.47 1.75 -25.70
N ILE A 457 -1.89 1.78 -24.50
CA ILE A 457 -2.63 1.89 -23.23
C ILE A 457 -2.81 3.37 -22.86
N LEU A 458 -1.79 4.19 -23.15
CA LEU A 458 -1.86 5.64 -23.09
C LEU A 458 -1.65 6.23 -24.48
N ASP A 459 -1.92 7.52 -24.63
CA ASP A 459 -1.57 8.27 -25.82
C ASP A 459 -0.50 9.34 -25.52
N LEU A 460 -0.01 10.00 -26.58
CA LEU A 460 1.01 11.03 -26.44
C LEU A 460 0.52 12.25 -25.64
N SER A 461 -0.79 12.53 -25.65
CA SER A 461 -1.38 13.63 -24.88
C SER A 461 -1.26 13.35 -23.38
N SER A 462 -1.54 12.12 -22.93
CA SER A 462 -1.31 11.69 -21.56
C SER A 462 0.15 11.83 -21.15
N VAL A 463 1.11 11.44 -22.00
CA VAL A 463 2.55 11.60 -21.71
C VAL A 463 2.91 13.08 -21.53
N LEU A 464 2.39 13.98 -22.39
CA LEU A 464 2.61 15.43 -22.29
C LEU A 464 1.99 16.04 -21.04
N LYS A 465 0.79 15.63 -20.64
CA LYS A 465 0.17 16.08 -19.38
C LYS A 465 1.02 15.69 -18.16
N ILE A 466 1.50 14.45 -18.13
CA ILE A 466 2.39 13.96 -17.06
C ILE A 466 3.67 14.79 -17.01
N ALA A 467 4.30 15.04 -18.16
CA ALA A 467 5.47 15.90 -18.28
C ALA A 467 5.20 17.34 -17.80
N GLY A 468 4.06 17.90 -18.18
CA GLY A 468 3.64 19.24 -17.78
C GLY A 468 3.52 19.38 -16.26
N GLU A 469 2.89 18.40 -15.60
CA GLU A 469 2.73 18.41 -14.15
C GLU A 469 4.03 18.23 -13.37
N MET A 470 5.08 17.65 -13.97
CA MET A 470 6.41 17.58 -13.35
C MET A 470 7.05 18.96 -13.16
N THR A 471 6.69 19.94 -14.00
CA THR A 471 7.28 21.28 -13.93
C THR A 471 6.95 21.94 -12.60
N GLY A 472 7.96 22.47 -11.92
CA GLY A 472 7.81 23.08 -10.59
C GLY A 472 7.90 22.10 -9.42
N GLN A 473 7.96 20.80 -9.66
CA GLN A 473 8.15 19.80 -8.61
C GLN A 473 9.63 19.71 -8.20
N TRP A 474 9.89 19.37 -6.93
CA TRP A 474 11.25 19.16 -6.43
C TRP A 474 11.69 17.70 -6.68
N PHE A 475 12.90 17.53 -7.21
CA PHE A 475 13.50 16.21 -7.46
C PHE A 475 15.02 16.31 -7.40
N GLU A 476 15.71 15.31 -6.84
CA GLU A 476 17.19 15.24 -6.79
C GLU A 476 17.86 16.62 -6.60
N ASP A 477 17.56 17.27 -5.47
CA ASP A 477 18.15 18.54 -5.00
C ASP A 477 17.82 19.83 -5.77
N SER A 478 16.90 19.81 -6.73
CA SER A 478 16.44 21.05 -7.39
C SER A 478 15.00 20.98 -7.88
N VAL A 479 14.44 22.13 -8.26
CA VAL A 479 13.14 22.21 -8.93
C VAL A 479 13.28 21.77 -10.39
N ILE A 480 12.28 21.07 -10.93
CA ILE A 480 12.20 20.72 -12.34
C ILE A 480 11.70 21.94 -13.12
N ASP A 481 12.63 22.64 -13.79
CA ASP A 481 12.30 23.63 -14.82
C ASP A 481 12.19 22.97 -16.21
N ALA A 482 11.90 23.75 -17.24
CA ALA A 482 11.71 23.24 -18.60
C ALA A 482 12.98 22.59 -19.18
N ASN A 483 14.16 23.14 -18.93
CA ASN A 483 15.43 22.60 -19.41
C ASN A 483 15.73 21.26 -18.72
N ARG A 484 15.48 21.19 -17.41
CA ARG A 484 15.66 19.97 -16.64
C ARG A 484 14.64 18.91 -17.02
N LEU A 485 13.38 19.27 -17.27
CA LEU A 485 12.36 18.35 -17.80
C LEU A 485 12.82 17.75 -19.14
N LEU A 486 13.34 18.58 -20.04
CA LEU A 486 13.87 18.10 -21.32
C LEU A 486 15.06 17.17 -21.12
N SER A 487 16.00 17.51 -20.23
CA SER A 487 17.13 16.64 -19.88
C SER A 487 16.70 15.30 -19.30
N ILE A 488 15.72 15.30 -18.38
CA ILE A 488 15.13 14.06 -17.84
C ILE A 488 14.52 13.24 -18.98
N ALA A 489 13.73 13.87 -19.84
CA ALA A 489 13.07 13.21 -20.97
C ALA A 489 14.07 12.61 -21.98
N GLU A 490 15.19 13.28 -22.26
CA GLU A 490 16.22 12.81 -23.20
C GLU A 490 17.01 11.61 -22.65
N ASN A 491 17.18 11.52 -21.34
CA ASN A 491 18.02 10.51 -20.68
C ASN A 491 17.26 9.26 -20.19
N LEU A 492 15.97 9.11 -20.52
CA LEU A 492 15.17 7.95 -20.12
C LEU A 492 15.73 6.64 -20.71
N GLU A 493 15.81 5.60 -19.88
CA GLU A 493 16.02 4.22 -20.32
C GLU A 493 14.70 3.68 -20.90
N ILE A 494 14.65 3.57 -22.22
CA ILE A 494 13.47 3.13 -22.96
C ILE A 494 13.81 1.89 -23.81
N PRO A 495 12.95 0.85 -23.83
CA PRO A 495 13.14 -0.33 -24.67
C PRO A 495 13.15 0.04 -26.16
N LYS A 496 13.76 -0.80 -27.00
CA LYS A 496 13.97 -0.50 -28.43
C LYS A 496 12.66 -0.20 -29.16
N GLU A 497 11.60 -0.92 -28.77
CA GLU A 497 10.26 -0.84 -29.32
C GLU A 497 9.62 0.54 -29.07
N ALA A 498 9.94 1.19 -27.95
CA ALA A 498 9.38 2.48 -27.57
C ALA A 498 10.21 3.69 -28.05
N LYS A 499 11.30 3.47 -28.80
CA LYS A 499 12.15 4.57 -29.32
C LYS A 499 11.42 5.51 -30.28
N GLU A 500 10.51 4.97 -31.10
CA GLU A 500 9.76 5.79 -32.06
C GLU A 500 8.84 6.78 -31.34
N ILE A 501 8.07 6.30 -30.37
CA ILE A 501 7.15 7.15 -29.61
C ILE A 501 7.90 8.12 -28.69
N HIS A 502 9.03 7.69 -28.11
CA HIS A 502 9.93 8.56 -27.36
C HIS A 502 10.47 9.71 -28.22
N SER A 503 10.86 9.43 -29.46
CA SER A 503 11.33 10.48 -30.40
C SER A 503 10.23 11.47 -30.76
N LYS A 504 9.00 10.99 -30.98
CA LYS A 504 7.84 11.86 -31.22
C LYS A 504 7.55 12.74 -30.00
N PHE A 505 7.57 12.16 -28.80
CA PHE A 505 7.42 12.89 -27.55
C PHE A 505 8.47 13.99 -27.38
N LEU A 506 9.75 13.69 -27.62
CA LEU A 506 10.81 14.69 -27.52
C LEU A 506 10.64 15.83 -28.53
N SER A 507 10.23 15.53 -29.77
CA SER A 507 9.93 16.57 -30.77
C SER A 507 8.82 17.50 -30.30
N THR A 508 7.70 16.93 -29.85
CA THR A 508 6.56 17.72 -29.37
C THR A 508 6.90 18.50 -28.10
N LEU A 509 7.67 17.91 -27.18
CA LEU A 509 8.08 18.58 -25.95
C LEU A 509 8.97 19.80 -26.24
N LYS A 510 9.90 19.69 -27.20
CA LYS A 510 10.77 20.81 -27.63
C LYS A 510 9.95 21.95 -28.25
N GLU A 511 8.98 21.61 -29.10
CA GLU A 511 8.05 22.60 -29.67
C GLU A 511 7.26 23.35 -28.59
N VAL A 512 6.77 22.64 -27.57
CA VAL A 512 5.99 23.22 -26.47
C VAL A 512 6.85 24.09 -25.55
N ILE A 513 8.10 23.70 -25.28
CA ILE A 513 9.04 24.44 -24.42
C ILE A 513 9.61 25.68 -25.14
N GLY A 514 9.48 25.76 -26.48
CA GLY A 514 9.98 26.89 -27.27
C GLY A 514 11.49 26.79 -27.59
N THR A 515 12.01 25.56 -27.71
CA THR A 515 13.39 25.24 -28.09
C THR A 515 13.50 24.63 -29.47
#